data_AF-A0A416WSE2-F1
#
_entry.id   AF-A0A416WSE2-F1
#
_cell.length_a   1.000
_cell.length_b   1.000
_cell.length_c   1.000
_cell.angle_alpha   90.00
_cell.angle_beta   90.00
_cell.angle_gamma   90.00
#
_symmetry.space_group_name_H-M   'P 1'
#
loop_
_entity.id
_entity.type
_entity.pdbx_description
1 polymer ?
#
loop_
_entity_poly.entity_id
_entity_poly.type
_entity_poly.pdbx_seq_one_letter_code
_entity_poly.pdbx_strand_id
1 'polypeptide(L)'
;MIIITDNITQIKYIKVVEKLYQVTDISFVDMTIRAVETTTATPVPQNVIFDLDDLKEFKIKLINNGGMADIVDFSVRKKNKRKI
;
A
#
# COMPACT_ATOMS: atom_id res chain seq x y z
N MET A 1 -4.58 17.63 -17.70
CA MET A 1 -4.78 16.71 -16.56
C MET A 1 -4.24 15.36 -17.01
N ILE A 2 -3.09 14.94 -16.49
CA ILE A 2 -2.47 13.67 -16.86
C ILE A 2 -3.09 12.62 -15.93
N ILE A 3 -3.94 11.75 -16.48
CA ILE A 3 -4.41 10.57 -15.77
C ILE A 3 -3.37 9.50 -16.04
N ILE A 4 -2.55 9.20 -15.02
CA ILE A 4 -1.60 8.09 -15.09
C ILE A 4 -2.42 6.82 -14.88
N THR A 5 -2.77 6.12 -15.97
CA THR A 5 -3.47 4.84 -15.94
C THR A 5 -2.58 3.66 -15.56
N ASP A 6 -1.26 3.82 -15.63
CA ASP A 6 -0.28 2.78 -15.30
C ASP A 6 0.57 3.18 -14.10
N ASN A 7 0.61 2.36 -13.06
CA ASN A 7 1.54 2.54 -11.95
C ASN A 7 2.99 2.37 -12.47
N ILE A 8 3.65 3.46 -12.86
CA ILE A 8 5.04 3.47 -13.35
C ILE A 8 6.09 3.34 -12.24
N THR A 9 5.66 3.25 -10.97
CA THR A 9 6.55 3.11 -9.82
C THR A 9 7.00 1.65 -9.64
N GLN A 10 8.02 1.44 -8.81
CA GLN A 10 8.41 0.09 -8.36
C GLN A 10 7.43 -0.49 -7.34
N ILE A 11 6.51 0.30 -6.78
CA ILE A 11 5.57 -0.12 -5.73
C ILE A 11 4.41 -0.89 -6.38
N LYS A 12 4.63 -2.17 -6.70
CA LYS A 12 3.64 -3.01 -7.38
C LYS A 12 2.83 -3.86 -6.42
N TYR A 13 3.46 -4.28 -5.32
CA TYR A 13 2.83 -5.13 -4.32
C TYR A 13 3.12 -4.63 -2.91
N ILE A 14 2.17 -4.83 -2.02
CA ILE A 14 2.30 -4.58 -0.59
C ILE A 14 2.19 -5.92 0.13
N LYS A 15 3.19 -6.24 0.93
CA LYS A 15 3.16 -7.41 1.80
C LYS A 15 2.70 -7.01 3.20
N VAL A 16 1.75 -7.77 3.73
CA VAL A 16 1.20 -7.58 5.08
C VAL A 16 1.15 -8.92 5.77
N VAL A 17 2.10 -9.16 6.67
CA VAL A 17 2.26 -10.44 7.38
C VAL A 17 2.39 -11.60 6.38
N GLU A 18 1.32 -12.37 6.18
CA GLU A 18 1.26 -13.53 5.26
C GLU A 18 0.45 -13.24 3.99
N LYS A 19 -0.10 -12.03 3.84
CA LYS A 19 -0.92 -11.63 2.70
C LYS A 19 -0.14 -10.73 1.74
N LEU A 20 -0.46 -10.87 0.45
CA LEU A 20 0.06 -10.04 -0.62
C LEU A 20 -1.09 -9.25 -1.25
N TYR A 21 -0.87 -7.96 -1.46
CA TYR A 21 -1.83 -7.07 -2.10
C TYR A 21 -1.21 -6.45 -3.35
N GLN A 22 -1.86 -6.59 -4.49
CA GLN A 22 -1.46 -5.94 -5.72
C GLN A 22 -1.95 -4.49 -5.70
N VAL A 23 -1.03 -3.55 -5.92
CA VAL A 23 -1.37 -2.14 -6.03
C VAL A 23 -2.15 -1.89 -7.30
N THR A 24 -3.34 -1.33 -7.16
CA THR A 24 -4.24 -1.00 -8.27
C THR A 24 -4.28 0.49 -8.57
N ASP A 25 -3.95 1.33 -7.59
CA ASP A 25 -4.00 2.78 -7.75
C ASP A 25 -3.05 3.47 -6.76
N ILE A 26 -2.39 4.54 -7.21
CA ILE A 26 -1.53 5.40 -6.39
C ILE A 26 -1.85 6.85 -6.71
N SER A 27 -2.25 7.63 -5.71
CA SER A 27 -2.36 9.07 -5.79
C SER A 27 -1.27 9.73 -4.96
N PHE A 28 -0.33 10.41 -5.62
CA PHE A 28 0.67 11.23 -4.95
C PHE A 28 0.10 12.55 -4.42
N VAL A 29 -0.98 13.05 -5.02
CA VAL A 29 -1.66 14.28 -4.59
C VAL A 29 -2.35 14.04 -3.25
N ASP A 30 -3.08 12.93 -3.14
CA ASP A 30 -3.82 12.59 -1.92
C ASP A 30 -2.97 11.79 -0.91
N MET A 31 -1.73 11.45 -1.31
CA MET A 31 -0.85 10.51 -0.61
C MET A 31 -1.60 9.22 -0.26
N THR A 32 -2.25 8.59 -1.24
CA THR A 32 -3.02 7.34 -1.04
C THR A 32 -2.53 6.22 -1.95
N ILE A 33 -2.60 4.98 -1.44
CA ILE A 33 -2.36 3.76 -2.21
C ILE A 33 -3.54 2.83 -2.02
N ARG A 34 -4.05 2.26 -3.12
CA ARG A 34 -5.08 1.22 -3.08
C ARG A 34 -4.47 -0.08 -3.58
N ALA A 35 -4.71 -1.15 -2.84
CA ALA A 35 -4.25 -2.47 -3.21
C ALA A 35 -5.32 -3.54 -2.93
N VAL A 36 -5.35 -4.58 -3.76
CA VAL A 36 -6.31 -5.69 -3.67
C VAL A 36 -5.55 -6.96 -3.35
N GLU A 37 -6.05 -7.75 -2.40
CA GLU A 37 -5.48 -9.04 -2.01
C GLU A 37 -5.36 -9.94 -3.24
N THR A 38 -4.22 -10.60 -3.36
CA THR A 38 -3.93 -11.47 -4.50
C THR A 38 -3.18 -12.71 -4.05
N THR A 39 -3.49 -13.83 -4.69
CA THR A 39 -2.77 -15.09 -4.55
C THR A 39 -1.98 -15.31 -5.84
N THR A 40 -0.78 -14.75 -5.92
CA THR A 40 0.09 -14.96 -7.09
C THR A 40 0.71 -16.35 -7.04
N ALA A 41 0.40 -17.21 -8.01
CA ALA A 41 1.05 -18.51 -8.15
C ALA A 41 2.51 -18.42 -8.64
N THR A 42 2.89 -17.27 -9.20
CA THR A 42 4.23 -17.00 -9.73
C THR A 42 5.09 -16.24 -8.72
N PRO A 43 6.40 -16.53 -8.64
CA PRO A 43 7.32 -15.75 -7.83
C PRO A 43 7.33 -14.28 -8.29
N VAL A 44 7.04 -13.36 -7.38
CA VAL A 44 7.11 -11.92 -7.63
C VAL A 44 8.51 -11.43 -7.25
N PRO A 45 9.17 -10.61 -8.09
CA PRO A 45 10.48 -10.03 -7.75
C PRO A 45 10.42 -9.19 -6.47
N GLN A 46 11.37 -9.39 -5.56
CA GLN A 46 11.36 -8.72 -4.25
C GLN A 46 11.50 -7.19 -4.35
N ASN A 47 12.16 -6.69 -5.40
CA ASN A 47 12.36 -5.25 -5.62
C ASN A 47 11.07 -4.49 -5.98
N VAL A 48 9.95 -5.18 -6.15
CA VAL A 48 8.64 -4.56 -6.40
C VAL A 48 7.62 -4.82 -5.27
N ILE A 49 8.08 -5.43 -4.18
CA ILE A 49 7.29 -5.75 -2.98
C ILE A 49 7.74 -4.82 -1.86
N PHE A 50 6.79 -4.10 -1.26
CA PHE A 50 7.03 -3.17 -0.17
C PHE A 50 6.22 -3.58 1.07
N ASP A 51 6.76 -3.34 2.25
CA ASP A 51 6.01 -3.50 3.50
C ASP A 51 5.30 -2.20 3.87
N LEU A 52 4.36 -2.26 4.83
CA LEU A 52 3.61 -1.07 5.27
C LEU A 52 4.52 0.02 5.87
N ASP A 53 5.63 -0.38 6.51
CA ASP A 53 6.58 0.55 7.11
C ASP A 53 7.35 1.36 6.05
N ASP A 54 7.56 0.80 4.86
CA ASP A 54 8.19 1.51 3.73
C ASP A 54 7.27 2.60 3.17
N LEU A 55 5.95 2.44 3.36
CA LEU A 55 4.90 3.27 2.78
C LEU A 55 4.15 4.12 3.81
N LYS A 56 4.74 4.33 5.00
CA LYS A 56 4.14 5.07 6.13
C LYS A 56 3.66 6.49 5.82
N GLU A 57 4.13 7.09 4.72
CA GLU A 57 3.75 8.42 4.27
C GLU A 57 2.39 8.41 3.55
N PHE A 58 1.94 7.24 3.10
CA PHE A 58 0.69 7.05 2.39
C PHE A 58 -0.43 6.56 3.31
N LYS A 59 -1.65 6.93 2.96
CA LYS A 59 -2.88 6.29 3.43
C LYS A 59 -3.14 5.08 2.55
N ILE A 60 -3.13 3.89 3.14
CA ILE A 60 -3.18 2.64 2.39
C ILE A 60 -4.56 2.00 2.57
N LYS A 61 -5.27 1.74 1.47
CA LYS A 61 -6.52 1.00 1.45
C LYS A 61 -6.28 -0.41 0.88
N LEU A 62 -6.41 -1.41 1.74
CA LEU A 62 -6.25 -2.82 1.40
C LEU A 62 -7.63 -3.46 1.23
N ILE A 63 -7.91 -4.02 0.06
CA ILE A 63 -9.18 -4.68 -0.26
C ILE A 63 -8.95 -6.19 -0.21
N ASN A 64 -9.53 -6.87 0.78
CA ASN A 64 -9.45 -8.32 0.90
C ASN A 64 -10.34 -9.01 -0.16
N ASN A 65 -10.05 -10.27 -0.49
CA ASN A 65 -10.79 -11.06 -1.49
C ASN A 65 -12.30 -11.21 -1.19
N GLY A 66 -12.72 -10.98 0.06
CA GLY A 66 -14.13 -10.92 0.47
C GLY A 66 -14.82 -9.57 0.22
N GLY A 67 -14.15 -8.61 -0.45
CA GLY A 67 -14.67 -7.26 -0.70
C GLY A 67 -14.63 -6.32 0.51
N MET A 68 -14.28 -6.83 1.70
CA MET A 68 -14.01 -6.01 2.87
C MET A 68 -12.69 -5.25 2.67
N ALA A 69 -12.73 -3.93 2.86
CA ALA A 69 -11.57 -3.09 2.71
C ALA A 69 -11.17 -2.49 4.06
N ASP A 70 -9.92 -2.70 4.46
CA ASP A 70 -9.30 -2.09 5.62
C ASP A 70 -8.53 -0.85 5.18
N ILE A 71 -8.79 0.29 5.82
CA ILE A 71 -8.03 1.52 5.60
C ILE A 71 -7.01 1.64 6.73
N VAL A 72 -5.73 1.61 6.36
CA VAL A 72 -4.61 1.82 7.27
C VAL A 72 -4.05 3.21 7.01
N ASP A 73 -4.24 4.11 7.97
CA ASP A 73 -3.71 5.47 7.92
C ASP A 73 -2.60 5.65 8.97
N PHE A 74 -1.35 5.64 8.51
CA PHE A 74 -0.18 5.85 9.37
C PHE A 74 0.11 7.32 9.65
N SER A 75 -0.54 8.25 8.95
CA SER A 75 -0.33 9.70 9.10
C SER A 75 -0.82 10.23 10.46
N VAL A 76 -1.70 9.49 11.15
CA VAL A 76 -2.18 9.81 12.50
C VAL A 76 -1.17 9.47 13.60
N ARG A 77 -0.01 8.88 13.28
CA ARG A 77 1.05 8.59 14.28
C ARG A 77 1.83 9.86 14.67
N LYS A 78 1.12 10.91 15.09
CA LYS A 78 1.70 12.08 15.75
C LYS A 78 2.18 11.68 17.15
N LYS A 79 3.50 11.48 17.24
CA LYS A 79 4.40 11.74 18.38
C LYS A 79 3.71 11.97 19.74
N ASN A 80 3.53 10.91 20.51
CA ASN A 80 3.75 10.98 21.96
C ASN A 80 5.18 10.53 22.28
N LYS A 81 6.18 11.28 21.79
CA LYS A 81 7.47 11.29 22.48
C LYS A 81 7.26 12.20 23.69
N ARG A 82 6.94 11.60 24.85
CA ARG A 82 6.98 12.26 26.15
C ARG A 82 8.28 13.05 26.21
N LYS A 83 8.18 14.38 26.38
CA LYS A 83 9.28 15.17 26.93
C LYS A 83 9.54 14.60 28.32
N ILE A 84 10.68 13.93 28.48
CA ILE A 84 11.30 13.68 29.78
C ILE A 84 12.21 14.87 30.02
#